data_AF-A0A6N2AIE9-F1
#
_entry.id   AF-A0A6N2AIE9-F1
#
_cell.length_a   1.000
_cell.length_b   1.000
_cell.length_c   1.000
_cell.angle_alpha   90.00
_cell.angle_beta   90.00
_cell.angle_gamma   90.00
#
_symmetry.space_group_name_H-M   'P 1'
#
loop_
_entity.id
_entity.type
_entity.pdbx_description
1 polymer ?
#
loop_
_entity_poly.entity_id
_entity_poly.type
_entity_poly.pdbx_seq_one_letter_code
_entity_poly.pdbx_strand_id
1 'polypeptide(L)'
;METMLLPSTKFKNQNLCVHPFCIDCITTYIFVKLVDNVVEILCPNCNQFLDPIGCRNIMDSDLFDKWSEKLCKYSVLGLTWCYCPNLNCSALILDECGGVATGSKCPNCKRLFCFECKIP
;
A
#
# COMPACT_ATOMS: atom_id res chain seq x y z
N MET A 1 1.71 33.05 -23.85
CA MET A 1 1.98 31.71 -23.31
C MET A 1 2.48 31.91 -21.89
N GLU A 2 1.54 32.12 -20.96
CA GLU A 2 1.85 32.39 -19.56
C GLU A 2 2.18 31.07 -18.87
N THR A 3 3.43 30.93 -18.44
CA THR A 3 3.83 29.89 -17.49
C THR A 3 3.22 30.23 -16.14
N MET A 4 2.06 29.64 -15.86
CA MET A 4 1.43 29.63 -14.54
C MET A 4 2.33 28.85 -13.58
N LEU A 5 3.30 29.53 -12.97
CA LEU A 5 4.04 29.02 -11.82
C LEU A 5 3.05 28.92 -10.66
N LEU A 6 2.44 27.74 -10.49
CA LEU A 6 1.73 27.39 -9.26
C LEU A 6 2.73 27.57 -8.09
N PRO A 7 2.31 28.17 -6.97
CA PRO A 7 3.16 28.24 -5.79
C PRO A 7 3.52 26.81 -5.39
N SER A 8 4.77 26.42 -5.61
CA SER A 8 5.29 25.12 -5.22
C SER A 8 5.22 25.03 -3.70
N THR A 9 4.11 24.50 -3.20
CA THR A 9 3.85 24.37 -1.77
C THR A 9 4.88 23.40 -1.18
N LYS A 10 5.35 23.71 0.03
CA LYS A 10 6.37 22.93 0.72
C LYS A 10 5.76 21.63 1.22
N PHE A 11 6.37 20.50 0.86
CA PHE A 11 5.99 19.19 1.37
C PHE A 11 6.33 19.08 2.87
N LYS A 12 5.46 18.39 3.62
CA LYS A 12 5.67 18.04 5.02
C LYS A 12 5.48 16.54 5.18
N ASN A 13 6.55 15.82 5.55
CA ASN A 13 6.47 14.40 5.86
C ASN A 13 5.91 14.18 7.27
N GLN A 14 4.68 14.62 7.55
CA GLN A 14 4.02 14.49 8.86
C GLN A 14 4.90 14.93 10.07
N ASN A 15 5.82 15.87 9.87
CA ASN A 15 6.84 16.30 10.83
C ASN A 15 7.85 15.22 11.28
N LEU A 16 7.91 14.06 10.63
CA LEU A 16 8.93 13.02 10.85
C LEU A 16 10.33 13.49 10.43
N CYS A 17 10.41 14.44 9.48
CA CYS A 17 11.63 15.15 9.11
C CYS A 17 11.30 16.53 8.55
N VAL A 18 12.31 17.41 8.46
CA VAL A 18 12.16 18.82 8.04
C VAL A 18 12.81 19.15 6.69
N HIS A 19 13.06 18.14 5.86
CA HIS A 19 13.72 18.31 4.57
C HIS A 19 12.86 19.14 3.59
N PRO A 20 13.44 20.14 2.90
CA PRO A 20 12.67 21.16 2.17
C PRO A 20 12.39 20.76 0.72
N PHE A 21 11.51 19.79 0.50
CA PHE A 21 11.02 19.47 -0.85
C PHE A 21 9.76 20.26 -1.18
N CYS A 22 9.54 20.60 -2.44
CA CYS A 22 8.21 20.98 -2.90
C CYS A 22 7.35 19.74 -3.17
N ILE A 23 6.04 19.94 -3.27
CA ILE A 23 5.09 18.87 -3.62
C ILE A 23 5.46 18.22 -4.97
N ASP A 24 5.74 19.00 -6.01
CA ASP A 24 6.01 18.45 -7.34
C ASP A 24 7.22 17.50 -7.33
N CYS A 25 8.30 17.88 -6.62
CA CYS A 25 9.48 17.05 -6.48
C CYS A 25 9.18 15.75 -5.73
N ILE A 26 8.41 15.80 -4.64
CA ILE A 26 8.13 14.57 -3.87
C ILE A 26 7.16 13.65 -4.60
N THR A 27 6.14 14.20 -5.29
CA THR A 27 5.20 13.43 -6.09
C THR A 27 5.90 12.75 -7.28
N THR A 28 6.81 13.46 -7.96
CA THR A 28 7.65 12.88 -9.02
C THR A 28 8.57 11.80 -8.47
N TYR A 29 9.18 12.03 -7.31
CA TYR A 29 10.03 11.04 -6.64
C TYR A 29 9.27 9.76 -6.31
N ILE A 30 8.07 9.89 -5.73
CA ILE A 30 7.18 8.75 -5.44
C ILE A 30 6.86 7.99 -6.72
N PHE A 31 6.47 8.68 -7.79
CA PHE A 31 6.19 8.05 -9.08
C PHE A 31 7.38 7.22 -9.60
N VAL A 32 8.58 7.80 -9.62
CA VAL A 32 9.78 7.10 -10.08
C VAL A 32 10.07 5.87 -9.22
N LYS A 33 9.95 5.97 -7.89
CA LYS A 33 10.14 4.83 -6.99
C LYS A 33 9.13 3.70 -7.25
N LEU A 34 7.88 4.04 -7.53
CA LEU A 34 6.89 3.04 -7.89
C LEU A 34 7.16 2.41 -9.25
N VAL A 35 7.69 3.14 -10.23
CA VAL A 35 8.16 2.56 -11.50
C VAL A 35 9.29 1.55 -11.24
N ASP A 36 10.19 1.85 -10.31
CA ASP A 36 11.26 0.94 -9.86
C ASP A 36 10.78 -0.21 -8.95
N ASN A 37 9.46 -0.37 -8.77
CA ASN A 37 8.82 -1.35 -7.86
C ASN A 37 9.23 -1.22 -6.39
N VAL A 38 9.67 -0.04 -5.97
CA VAL A 38 9.91 0.30 -4.56
C VAL A 38 8.62 0.85 -3.95
N VAL A 39 8.04 0.12 -3.01
CA VAL A 39 6.77 0.49 -2.34
C VAL A 39 6.97 1.07 -0.94
N GLU A 40 8.04 0.67 -0.27
CA GLU A 40 8.48 1.23 1.00
C GLU A 40 9.40 2.42 0.74
N ILE A 41 8.79 3.57 0.45
CA ILE A 41 9.51 4.76 -0.02
C ILE A 41 10.03 5.55 1.19
N LEU A 42 11.34 5.76 1.23
CA LEU A 42 12.01 6.60 2.21
C LEU A 42 12.07 8.07 1.75
N CYS A 43 12.22 8.97 2.70
CA CYS A 43 12.55 10.36 2.44
C CYS A 43 13.88 10.43 1.66
N PRO A 44 14.00 11.27 0.61
CA PRO A 44 15.22 11.33 -0.19
C PRO A 44 16.50 11.69 0.59
N ASN A 45 16.35 12.34 1.76
CA ASN A 45 17.46 12.83 2.58
C ASN A 45 17.58 12.14 3.95
N CYS A 46 16.72 11.17 4.29
CA CYS A 46 16.85 10.41 5.54
C CYS A 46 16.08 9.09 5.55
N ASN A 47 16.20 8.34 6.63
CA ASN A 47 15.58 7.01 6.78
C ASN A 47 14.12 7.06 7.28
N GLN A 48 13.43 8.19 7.14
CA GLN A 48 12.01 8.29 7.52
C GLN A 48 11.14 7.86 6.34
N PHE A 49 10.14 7.02 6.58
CA PHE A 49 9.19 6.61 5.54
C PHE A 49 8.30 7.76 5.08
N LEU A 50 7.89 7.71 3.82
CA LEU A 50 6.77 8.47 3.30
C LEU A 50 5.52 7.62 3.43
N ASP A 51 4.56 8.08 4.23
CA ASP A 51 3.27 7.41 4.40
C ASP A 51 2.35 7.71 3.20
N PRO A 52 1.86 6.68 2.46
CA PRO A 52 0.92 6.89 1.36
C PRO A 52 -0.31 7.71 1.75
N ILE A 53 -0.85 7.49 2.96
CA ILE A 53 -2.04 8.20 3.45
C ILE A 53 -1.70 9.68 3.70
N GLY A 54 -0.57 9.96 4.35
CA GLY A 54 -0.01 11.31 4.49
C GLY A 54 0.19 12.06 3.18
N CYS A 55 0.51 11.33 2.11
CA CYS A 55 0.73 11.87 0.78
C CYS A 55 -0.54 11.92 -0.10
N ARG A 56 -1.71 11.44 0.35
CA ARG A 56 -2.92 11.35 -0.50
C ARG A 56 -3.31 12.69 -1.14
N ASN A 57 -3.19 13.79 -0.39
CA ASN A 57 -3.64 15.10 -0.86
C ASN A 57 -2.69 15.77 -1.87
N ILE A 58 -1.49 15.23 -2.05
CA ILE A 58 -0.45 15.82 -2.91
C ILE A 58 -0.22 15.00 -4.20
N MET A 59 -0.88 13.85 -4.30
CA MET A 59 -0.83 12.95 -5.44
C MET A 59 -2.19 12.93 -6.14
N ASP A 60 -2.19 12.65 -7.44
CA ASP A 60 -3.43 12.28 -8.12
C ASP A 60 -3.95 10.91 -7.65
N SER A 61 -5.21 10.62 -7.97
CA SER A 61 -5.86 9.37 -7.58
C SER A 61 -5.15 8.15 -8.15
N ASP A 62 -4.72 8.21 -9.42
CA ASP A 62 -4.13 7.06 -10.11
C ASP A 62 -2.79 6.67 -9.50
N LEU A 63 -1.97 7.66 -9.12
CA LEU A 63 -0.69 7.45 -8.46
C LEU A 63 -0.89 6.86 -7.06
N PHE A 64 -1.82 7.41 -6.27
CA PHE A 64 -2.12 6.85 -4.95
C PHE A 64 -2.66 5.43 -5.05
N ASP A 65 -3.58 5.17 -5.98
CA ASP A 65 -4.22 3.86 -6.12
C ASP A 65 -3.18 2.82 -6.55
N LYS A 66 -2.26 3.17 -7.47
CA LYS A 66 -1.11 2.33 -7.82
C LYS A 66 -0.19 2.06 -6.64
N TRP A 67 0.14 3.08 -5.84
CA TRP A 67 0.97 2.88 -4.65
C TRP A 67 0.29 1.93 -3.67
N SER A 68 -0.99 2.18 -3.36
CA SER A 68 -1.78 1.39 -2.42
C SER A 68 -1.91 -0.06 -2.87
N GLU A 69 -2.19 -0.30 -4.15
CA GLU A 69 -2.29 -1.65 -4.71
C GLU A 69 -0.95 -2.40 -4.59
N LYS A 70 0.17 -1.75 -4.96
CA LYS A 70 1.50 -2.38 -4.86
C LYS A 70 1.87 -2.65 -3.40
N LEU A 71 1.57 -1.74 -2.49
CA LEU A 71 1.85 -1.91 -1.07
C LEU A 71 1.00 -3.05 -0.46
N CYS A 72 -0.28 -3.16 -0.82
CA CYS A 72 -1.14 -4.28 -0.41
C CYS A 72 -0.62 -5.63 -0.92
N LYS A 73 -0.13 -5.68 -2.16
CA LYS A 73 0.50 -6.91 -2.70
C LYS A 73 1.80 -7.24 -1.99
N TYR A 74 2.59 -6.21 -1.66
CA TYR A 74 3.85 -6.37 -0.96
C TYR A 74 3.67 -6.85 0.48
N SER A 75 2.67 -6.35 1.20
CA SER A 75 2.42 -6.73 2.60
C SER A 75 1.99 -8.18 2.79
N VAL A 76 1.46 -8.81 1.73
CA VAL A 76 1.12 -10.25 1.72
C VAL A 76 2.15 -11.11 1.01
N LEU A 77 3.24 -10.53 0.51
CA LEU A 77 4.28 -11.25 -0.21
C LEU A 77 5.00 -12.21 0.76
N GLY A 78 5.09 -13.48 0.38
CA GLY A 78 5.67 -14.53 1.22
C GLY A 78 4.73 -15.09 2.29
N LEU A 79 3.52 -14.55 2.44
CA LEU A 79 2.48 -15.14 3.29
C LEU A 79 1.64 -16.13 2.47
N THR A 80 1.25 -17.25 3.08
CA THR A 80 0.23 -18.12 2.50
C THR A 80 -1.13 -17.45 2.71
N TRP A 81 -1.95 -17.38 1.67
CA TRP A 81 -3.27 -16.76 1.74
C TRP A 81 -4.28 -17.47 0.83
N CYS A 82 -5.56 -17.28 1.13
CA CYS A 82 -6.65 -17.69 0.26
C CYS A 82 -7.84 -16.73 0.39
N TYR A 83 -8.73 -16.74 -0.59
CA TYR A 83 -10.04 -16.12 -0.44
C TYR A 83 -11.03 -17.10 0.21
N CYS A 84 -11.93 -16.57 1.04
CA CYS A 84 -13.05 -17.34 1.58
C CYS A 84 -13.87 -17.93 0.43
N PRO A 85 -14.16 -19.25 0.41
CA PRO A 85 -14.86 -19.90 -0.69
C PRO A 85 -16.34 -19.51 -0.81
N ASN A 86 -16.90 -18.85 0.19
CA ASN A 86 -18.22 -18.26 0.10
C ASN A 86 -18.16 -17.03 -0.82
N LEU A 87 -18.74 -17.12 -2.02
CA LEU A 87 -18.74 -16.07 -3.04
C LEU A 87 -19.35 -14.74 -2.54
N ASN A 88 -20.35 -14.81 -1.66
CA ASN A 88 -20.96 -13.62 -1.05
C ASN A 88 -20.06 -12.95 0.01
N CYS A 89 -18.93 -13.58 0.37
CA CYS A 89 -17.97 -13.07 1.34
C CYS A 89 -16.66 -12.69 0.65
N SER A 90 -16.00 -13.65 -0.02
CA SER A 90 -14.73 -13.47 -0.76
C SER A 90 -13.65 -12.69 0.01
N ALA A 91 -13.63 -12.79 1.34
CA ALA A 91 -12.65 -12.11 2.16
C ALA A 91 -11.28 -12.76 1.98
N LEU A 92 -10.21 -11.96 1.89
CA LEU A 92 -8.84 -12.45 1.92
C LEU A 92 -8.49 -12.92 3.33
N ILE A 93 -7.92 -14.11 3.45
CA ILE A 93 -7.53 -14.74 4.71
C ILE A 93 -6.05 -15.10 4.61
N LEU A 94 -5.26 -14.60 5.55
CA LEU A 94 -3.84 -14.89 5.66
C LEU A 94 -3.62 -16.07 6.62
N ASP A 95 -2.64 -16.90 6.32
CA ASP A 95 -2.12 -17.92 7.22
C ASP A 95 -1.12 -17.28 8.18
N GLU A 96 -1.59 -16.95 9.38
CA GLU A 96 -0.75 -16.46 10.48
C GLU A 96 -0.16 -17.61 11.32
N CYS A 97 -0.46 -18.87 10.99
CA CYS A 97 0.04 -20.06 11.67
C CYS A 97 1.39 -20.53 11.12
N GLY A 98 2.05 -19.74 10.26
CA GLY A 98 3.36 -20.08 9.69
C GLY A 98 3.29 -21.00 8.46
N GLY A 99 2.19 -20.99 7.72
CA GLY A 99 2.08 -21.72 6.45
C GLY A 99 1.58 -23.16 6.57
N VAL A 100 1.07 -23.56 7.75
CA VAL A 100 0.60 -24.92 8.04
C VAL A 100 -0.92 -25.01 8.24
N ALA A 101 -1.66 -23.93 7.96
CA ALA A 101 -3.11 -23.94 8.14
C ALA A 101 -3.78 -24.87 7.13
N THR A 102 -4.41 -25.94 7.62
CA THR A 102 -5.22 -26.86 6.81
C THR A 102 -6.69 -26.45 6.74
N GLY A 103 -7.19 -25.78 7.79
CA GLY A 103 -8.56 -25.29 7.88
C GLY A 103 -8.64 -23.99 8.65
N SER A 104 -9.67 -23.19 8.39
CA SER A 104 -9.87 -21.91 9.07
C SER A 104 -11.36 -21.57 9.21
N LYS A 105 -11.66 -20.73 10.19
CA LYS A 105 -12.96 -20.08 10.34
C LYS A 105 -12.83 -18.67 9.76
N CYS A 106 -13.57 -18.38 8.70
CA CYS A 106 -13.51 -17.07 8.05
C CYS A 106 -13.81 -15.95 9.07
N PRO A 107 -12.91 -14.96 9.24
CA PRO A 107 -13.08 -13.91 10.24
C PRO A 107 -14.26 -12.99 9.91
N ASN A 108 -14.64 -12.87 8.64
CA ASN A 108 -15.77 -12.05 8.20
C ASN A 108 -17.12 -12.79 8.37
N CYS A 109 -17.35 -13.87 7.60
CA CYS A 109 -18.64 -14.57 7.59
C CYS A 109 -18.78 -15.71 8.61
N LYS A 110 -17.71 -16.00 9.38
CA LYS A 110 -17.67 -17.02 10.45
C LYS A 110 -17.89 -18.47 10.00
N ARG A 111 -17.93 -18.76 8.69
CA ARG A 111 -18.01 -20.12 8.15
C ARG A 111 -16.67 -20.83 8.23
N LEU A 112 -16.70 -22.12 8.55
CA LEU A 112 -15.54 -23.01 8.45
C LEU A 112 -15.28 -23.35 6.99
N PHE A 113 -14.01 -23.59 6.64
CA PHE A 113 -13.59 -24.04 5.32
C PHE A 113 -12.19 -24.66 5.40
N CYS A 114 -11.86 -25.51 4.41
CA CYS A 114 -10.51 -26.01 4.20
C CYS A 114 -9.65 -24.93 3.53
N PHE A 115 -8.57 -24.52 4.19
CA PHE A 115 -7.70 -23.44 3.73
C PHE A 115 -6.86 -23.87 2.53
N GLU A 116 -6.38 -25.11 2.54
CA GLU A 116 -5.58 -25.70 1.47
C GLU A 116 -6.42 -25.97 0.22
N CYS A 117 -7.56 -26.66 0.37
CA CYS A 117 -8.44 -27.04 -0.74
C CYS A 117 -9.32 -25.87 -1.22
N LYS A 118 -9.48 -24.81 -0.43
CA LYS A 118 -10.31 -23.63 -0.73
C LYS A 118 -11.78 -23.99 -0.98
N ILE A 119 -12.32 -24.88 -0.15
CA ILE A 119 -13.72 -25.36 -0.19
C ILE A 119 -14.33 -25.29 1.22
N PRO A 120 -15.67 -25.12 1.35
CA PRO A 120 -16.37 -25.12 2.64
C PRO A 120 -16.12 -26.37 3.49
#